data_AF-A0A7K0D041-F1
#
_entry.id   AF-A0A7K0D041-F1
#
_cell.length_a   1.000
_cell.length_b   1.000
_cell.length_c   1.000
_cell.angle_alpha   90.00
_cell.angle_beta   90.00
_cell.angle_gamma   90.00
#
_symmetry.space_group_name_H-M   'P 1'
#
loop_
_entity.id
_entity.type
_entity.pdbx_description
1 polymer ?
#
loop_
_entity_poly.entity_id
_entity_poly.type
_entity_poly.pdbx_seq_one_letter_code
_entity_poly.pdbx_strand_id
1 'polypeptide(L)'
;MADPATAQIVQGALIGGGIIMAGGAIGAGIGDGLAGSALINGVTRQPEAEGRLRGNFFLTVGLVEAAYFINLAFMALFVFATPGK
;
A
#
# COMPACT_ATOMS: atom_id res chain seq x y z
N MET A 1 1.47 13.84 34.56
CA MET A 1 0.40 14.13 33.59
C MET A 1 1.09 14.35 32.25
N ALA A 2 0.68 13.69 31.16
CA ALA A 2 1.29 13.96 29.86
C ALA A 2 1.02 15.42 29.46
N ASP A 3 2.03 16.10 28.90
CA ASP A 3 1.89 17.46 28.39
C ASP A 3 0.76 17.50 27.32
N PRO A 4 -0.21 18.43 27.42
CA PRO A 4 -1.26 18.60 26.42
C PRO A 4 -0.74 18.69 24.98
N ALA A 5 0.44 19.28 24.77
CA ALA A 5 1.05 19.36 23.44
C ALA A 5 1.44 17.97 22.92
N THR A 6 2.07 17.13 23.75
CA THR A 6 2.40 15.73 23.38
C THR A 6 1.13 14.96 23.02
N ALA A 7 0.04 15.11 23.79
CA ALA A 7 -1.22 14.42 23.53
C ALA A 7 -1.83 14.78 22.16
N GLN A 8 -1.80 16.06 21.78
CA GLN A 8 -2.25 16.53 20.47
C GLN A 8 -1.41 15.94 19.33
N ILE A 9 -0.08 15.87 19.51
CA ILE A 9 0.82 15.26 18.51
C ILE A 9 0.54 13.75 18.36
N VAL A 10 0.26 13.03 19.46
CA VAL A 10 -0.16 11.61 19.38
C VAL A 10 -1.42 11.48 18.53
N GLN A 11 -2.45 12.28 18.82
CA GLN A 11 -3.73 12.19 18.14
C GLN A 11 -3.58 12.47 16.64
N GLY A 12 -2.82 13.51 16.27
CA GLY A 12 -2.53 13.83 14.87
C GLY A 12 -1.79 12.70 14.15
N ALA A 13 -0.82 12.07 14.82
CA ALA A 13 -0.06 10.96 14.24
C ALA A 13 -0.92 9.72 13.99
N LEU A 14 -1.86 9.40 14.88
CA LEU A 14 -2.79 8.27 14.70
C LEU A 14 -3.74 8.51 13.52
N ILE A 15 -4.30 9.72 13.40
CA ILE A 15 -5.17 10.09 12.28
C ILE A 15 -4.38 10.07 10.97
N GLY A 16 -3.20 10.68 10.94
CA GLY A 16 -2.32 10.70 9.78
C GLY A 16 -1.90 9.29 9.35
N GLY A 17 -1.53 8.42 10.29
CA GLY A 17 -1.22 7.02 10.05
C GLY A 17 -2.40 6.25 9.43
N GLY A 18 -3.62 6.50 9.91
CA GLY A 18 -4.84 5.93 9.33
C GLY A 18 -5.07 6.36 7.87
N ILE A 19 -4.87 7.66 7.57
CA ILE A 19 -5.01 8.19 6.20
C ILE A 19 -3.95 7.58 5.26
N ILE A 20 -2.70 7.47 5.71
CA ILE A 20 -1.61 6.84 4.95
C ILE A 20 -2.00 5.40 4.55
N MET A 21 -2.49 4.61 5.50
CA MET A 21 -2.86 3.22 5.23
C MET A 21 -4.12 3.09 4.40
N ALA A 22 -5.12 3.95 4.60
CA ALA A 22 -6.32 3.96 3.77
C ALA A 22 -5.98 4.25 2.30
N GLY A 23 -5.15 5.28 2.05
CA GLY A 23 -4.68 5.60 0.70
C GLY A 23 -3.85 4.46 0.09
N GLY A 24 -2.92 3.88 0.86
CA GLY A 24 -2.15 2.72 0.46
C GLY A 24 -3.02 1.52 0.08
N ALA A 25 -3.99 1.16 0.92
CA ALA A 25 -4.88 0.02 0.69
C ALA A 25 -5.79 0.21 -0.53
N ILE A 26 -6.31 1.42 -0.75
CA ILE A 26 -7.10 1.75 -1.95
C ILE A 26 -6.24 1.59 -3.20
N GLY A 27 -5.03 2.16 -3.20
CA GLY A 27 -4.10 2.06 -4.32
C GLY A 27 -3.72 0.61 -4.63
N ALA A 28 -3.37 -0.16 -3.59
CA ALA A 28 -3.00 -1.57 -3.72
C ALA A 28 -4.16 -2.43 -4.23
N GLY A 29 -5.31 -2.37 -3.54
CA GLY A 29 -6.47 -3.19 -3.89
C GLY A 29 -6.99 -2.94 -5.31
N ILE A 30 -7.03 -1.68 -5.76
CA ILE A 30 -7.42 -1.35 -7.13
C ILE A 30 -6.32 -1.75 -8.13
N GLY A 31 -5.06 -1.42 -7.84
CA GLY A 31 -3.93 -1.72 -8.71
C GLY A 31 -3.76 -3.20 -8.99
N ASP A 32 -3.76 -4.03 -7.94
CA ASP A 32 -3.63 -5.48 -8.06
C ASP A 32 -4.87 -6.12 -8.66
N GLY A 33 -6.07 -5.59 -8.35
CA GLY A 33 -7.30 -6.02 -9.00
C GLY A 33 -7.26 -5.82 -10.52
N LEU A 34 -6.78 -4.66 -10.98
CA LEU A 34 -6.60 -4.36 -12.40
C LEU A 34 -5.54 -5.27 -13.03
N ALA A 35 -4.36 -5.42 -12.41
CA ALA A 35 -3.29 -6.30 -12.88
C ALA A 35 -3.75 -7.76 -12.99
N GLY A 36 -4.44 -8.27 -11.96
CA GLY A 36 -4.99 -9.61 -11.91
C GLY A 36 -6.06 -9.83 -12.97
N SER A 37 -6.98 -8.89 -13.16
CA SER A 37 -8.00 -8.99 -14.20
C SER A 37 -7.40 -9.05 -15.61
N ALA A 38 -6.34 -8.28 -15.89
CA ALA A 38 -5.63 -8.30 -17.16
C ALA A 38 -4.90 -9.63 -17.37
N LEU A 39 -4.28 -10.19 -16.32
CA LEU A 39 -3.67 -11.52 -16.38
C LEU A 39 -4.70 -12.60 -16.71
N ILE A 40 -5.82 -12.65 -15.98
CA ILE A 40 -6.90 -13.64 -16.19
C ILE A 40 -7.45 -13.56 -17.62
N ASN A 41 -7.76 -12.35 -18.08
CA ASN A 41 -8.27 -12.13 -19.44
C ASN A 41 -7.24 -12.52 -20.50
N GLY A 42 -5.95 -12.20 -20.27
CA GLY A 42 -4.86 -12.57 -21.18
C GLY A 42 -4.68 -14.08 -21.31
N VAL A 43 -4.61 -14.78 -20.19
CA VAL A 43 -4.45 -16.26 -20.15
C VAL A 43 -5.66 -16.95 -20.74
N THR A 44 -6.88 -16.50 -20.43
CA THR A 44 -8.11 -17.07 -20.98
C THR A 44 -8.16 -16.95 -22.52
N ARG A 45 -7.65 -15.85 -23.08
CA ARG A 45 -7.60 -15.63 -24.53
C ARG A 45 -6.44 -16.35 -25.21
N GLN A 46 -5.32 -16.50 -24.52
CA GLN A 46 -4.08 -17.09 -25.03
C GLN A 46 -3.35 -17.87 -23.93
N PRO A 47 -3.72 -19.15 -23.68
CA PRO A 47 -3.15 -19.95 -22.60
C PRO A 47 -1.62 -20.12 -22.71
N GLU A 48 -1.11 -20.29 -23.92
CA GLU A 48 0.33 -20.45 -24.18
C GLU A 48 1.16 -19.20 -23.82
N ALA A 49 0.51 -18.04 -23.66
CA ALA A 49 1.17 -16.81 -23.26
C ALA A 49 1.32 -16.67 -21.73
N GLU A 50 0.74 -17.57 -20.92
CA GLU A 50 0.71 -17.44 -19.45
C GLU A 50 2.10 -17.21 -18.85
N GLY A 51 3.10 -17.99 -19.26
CA GLY A 51 4.47 -17.85 -18.74
C GLY A 51 5.05 -16.45 -18.96
N ARG A 52 4.76 -15.83 -20.12
CA ARG A 52 5.20 -14.47 -20.43
C ARG A 52 4.40 -13.41 -19.68
N LEU A 53 3.09 -13.62 -19.53
CA LEU A 53 2.20 -12.67 -18.84
C LEU A 53 2.45 -12.62 -17.33
N ARG A 54 2.80 -13.75 -16.70
CA ARG A 54 3.12 -13.82 -15.26
C ARG A 54 4.29 -12.91 -14.88
N GLY A 55 5.31 -12.80 -15.72
CA GLY A 55 6.45 -11.90 -15.47
C GLY A 55 6.01 -10.43 -15.37
N ASN A 56 5.19 -9.98 -16.33
CA ASN A 56 4.66 -8.62 -16.33
C ASN A 56 3.69 -8.37 -15.17
N PHE A 57 2.87 -9.37 -14.83
CA PHE A 57 1.99 -9.32 -13.67
C PHE A 57 2.80 -9.11 -12.37
N PHE A 58 3.82 -9.92 -12.12
CA PHE A 58 4.63 -9.78 -10.89
C PHE A 58 5.41 -8.48 -10.84
N LEU A 59 5.92 -7.98 -11.96
CA LEU A 59 6.54 -6.65 -12.00
C LEU A 59 5.53 -5.57 -11.60
N THR A 60 4.30 -5.67 -12.11
CA THR A 60 3.24 -4.69 -11.82
C THR A 60 2.82 -4.74 -10.36
N VAL A 61 2.49 -5.93 -9.84
CA VAL A 61 2.16 -6.15 -8.42
C VAL A 61 3.31 -5.71 -7.52
N GLY A 62 4.57 -6.02 -7.89
CA GLY A 62 5.74 -5.58 -7.13
C GLY A 62 5.84 -4.05 -6.98
N LEU A 63 5.48 -3.29 -8.02
CA LEU A 63 5.44 -1.82 -7.96
C LEU A 63 4.26 -1.30 -7.12
N VAL A 64 3.09 -1.94 -7.25
CA VAL A 64 1.90 -1.61 -6.46
C VAL A 64 2.16 -1.86 -4.96
N GLU A 65 2.67 -3.04 -4.63
CA GLU A 65 3.02 -3.43 -3.27
C GLU A 65 4.17 -2.60 -2.70
N ALA A 66 5.16 -2.21 -3.52
CA ALA A 66 6.21 -1.30 -3.06
C ALA A 66 5.62 0.03 -2.53
N ALA A 67 4.64 0.61 -3.23
CA ALA A 67 3.96 1.81 -2.75
C ALA A 67 3.19 1.56 -1.44
N TYR A 68 2.50 0.41 -1.34
CA TYR A 68 1.80 0.00 -0.12
C TYR A 68 2.74 -0.13 1.08
N PHE A 69 3.86 -0.85 0.93
CA PHE A 69 4.81 -1.09 2.00
C PHE A 69 5.60 0.16 2.39
N ILE A 70 5.89 1.07 1.44
CA ILE A 70 6.46 2.38 1.78
C ILE A 70 5.48 3.17 2.66
N ASN A 71 4.19 3.19 2.31
CA ASN A 71 3.17 3.83 3.14
C ASN A 71 3.07 3.16 4.52
N LEU A 72 3.13 1.82 4.60
CA LEU A 72 3.15 1.09 5.86
C LEU A 72 4.34 1.48 6.73
N ALA A 73 5.53 1.62 6.15
CA ALA A 73 6.71 2.06 6.88
C ALA A 73 6.56 3.48 7.45
N PHE A 74 5.97 4.42 6.68
CA PHE A 74 5.69 5.77 7.17
C PHE A 74 4.58 5.82 8.22
N MET A 75 3.53 5.01 8.09
CA MET A 75 2.54 4.87 9.15
C MET A 75 3.19 4.34 10.43
N ALA A 76 4.03 3.31 10.33
CA ALA A 76 4.77 2.77 11.47
C ALA A 76 5.65 3.85 12.14
N LEU A 77 6.35 4.67 11.33
CA LEU A 77 7.07 5.83 11.84
C LEU A 77 6.14 6.79 12.61
N PHE A 78 4.98 7.13 12.05
CA PHE A 78 4.03 8.04 12.70
C PHE A 78 3.54 7.52 14.05
N VAL A 79 3.21 6.24 14.15
CA VAL A 79 2.56 5.70 15.35
C VAL A 79 3.53 5.17 16.40
N PHE A 80 4.70 4.66 15.99
CA PHE A 80 5.69 4.05 16.90
C PHE A 80 6.89 4.95 17.20
N ALA A 81 7.24 5.87 16.29
CA ALA A 81 8.38 6.78 16.45
C ALA A 81 8.00 8.19 15.99
N THR A 82 6.89 8.70 16.55
CA THR A 82 6.23 9.93 16.12
C THR A 82 7.21 11.12 16.07
N PRO A 83 7.50 11.69 14.89
CA PRO A 83 8.36 12.86 14.80
C PRO A 83 7.73 14.05 15.54
N GLY A 84 8.52 14.75 16.36
CA GLY A 84 8.09 15.94 17.09
C GLY A 84 7.43 15.67 18.45
N LYS A 85 7.25 14.41 18.86
CA LYS A 85 7.13 14.05 20.28
C LYS A 85 8.51 13.96 20.92
#